data_AF-A0A1I8B8I7-F1
#
_entry.id   AF-A0A1I8B8I7-F1
#
_cell.length_a   1.000
_cell.length_b   1.000
_cell.length_c   1.000
_cell.angle_alpha   90.00
_cell.angle_beta   90.00
_cell.angle_gamma   90.00
#
_symmetry.space_group_name_H-M   'P 1'
#
loop_
_entity.id
_entity.type
_entity.pdbx_description
1 polymer ?
#
loop_
_entity_poly.entity_id
_entity_poly.type
_entity_poly.pdbx_seq_one_letter_code
_entity_poly.pdbx_strand_id
1 'polypeptide(L)'
;MKQLNTWIQKLLFPFRHKCPICQANGSYQLHGFHQYLQAKTPLKKTVWVFTIINFLIFAIYYSVFLLNDYVDRRVVKRLYFPNITVCPKYVDALNFTAIEQIYIYACQTLQNNETNQLILFAMAGAGFQHFDIYNNLVTKEELIKLTKLFRRVAWE
;
A
#
# COMPACT_ATOMS: atom_id res chain seq x y z
N MET A 1 -12.18 -22.98 47.35
CA MET A 1 -11.77 -21.59 47.05
C MET A 1 -12.07 -21.22 45.58
N LYS A 2 -13.35 -21.10 45.17
CA LYS A 2 -13.75 -20.82 43.77
C LYS A 2 -14.71 -19.63 43.58
N GLN A 3 -15.08 -18.91 44.63
CA GLN A 3 -16.15 -17.89 44.55
C GLN A 3 -15.69 -16.42 44.67
N LEU A 4 -14.43 -16.12 44.98
CA LEU A 4 -14.01 -14.73 45.21
C LEU A 4 -13.79 -13.87 43.95
N ASN A 5 -13.91 -14.43 42.74
CA ASN A 5 -13.44 -13.75 41.51
C ASN A 5 -14.54 -13.07 40.67
N THR A 6 -15.80 -13.15 41.06
CA THR A 6 -16.93 -12.66 40.24
C THR A 6 -17.28 -11.19 40.49
N TRP A 7 -16.94 -10.64 41.67
CA TRP A 7 -17.28 -9.26 42.02
C TRP A 7 -16.34 -8.22 41.40
N ILE A 8 -15.03 -8.49 41.36
CA ILE A 8 -14.04 -7.59 40.75
C ILE A 8 -14.28 -7.46 39.23
N GLN A 9 -14.73 -8.54 38.57
CA GLN A 9 -15.07 -8.51 37.14
C GLN A 9 -16.29 -7.65 36.80
N LYS A 10 -17.21 -7.45 37.76
CA LYS A 10 -18.41 -6.62 37.56
C LYS A 10 -18.14 -5.12 37.69
N LEU A 11 -17.15 -4.73 38.51
CA LEU A 11 -16.83 -3.32 38.75
C LEU A 11 -16.01 -2.68 37.62
N LEU A 12 -15.24 -3.45 36.86
CA LEU A 12 -14.36 -2.92 35.82
C LEU A 12 -15.01 -2.73 34.43
N PHE A 13 -16.21 -3.27 34.17
CA PHE A 13 -16.81 -3.26 32.82
C PHE A 13 -18.34 -3.14 32.85
N PRO A 14 -18.91 -1.92 33.01
CA PRO A 14 -20.36 -1.73 33.23
C PRO A 14 -21.21 -1.82 31.94
N PHE A 15 -20.61 -1.85 30.74
CA PHE A 15 -21.35 -1.93 29.48
C PHE A 15 -21.09 -3.26 28.76
N ARG A 16 -21.85 -4.30 29.13
CA ARG A 16 -21.85 -5.61 28.46
C ARG A 16 -23.04 -5.71 27.50
N HIS A 17 -22.93 -5.12 26.31
CA HIS A 17 -23.60 -5.71 25.15
C HIS A 17 -22.79 -6.95 24.75
N LYS A 18 -23.35 -8.13 25.02
CA LYS A 18 -22.74 -9.44 24.75
C LYS A 18 -22.68 -9.70 23.24
N CYS A 19 -21.73 -9.10 22.54
CA CYS A 19 -21.31 -9.61 21.24
C CYS A 19 -20.27 -10.72 21.49
N PRO A 20 -20.57 -12.00 21.21
CA PRO A 20 -19.63 -13.10 21.42
C PRO A 20 -18.34 -12.95 20.59
N ILE A 21 -18.41 -12.30 19.43
CA ILE A 21 -17.24 -11.97 18.59
C ILE A 21 -16.37 -10.90 19.26
N CYS A 22 -16.97 -9.88 19.91
CA CYS A 22 -16.22 -8.86 20.64
C CYS A 22 -15.61 -9.41 21.95
N GLN A 23 -16.28 -10.38 22.59
CA GLN A 23 -15.78 -11.03 23.81
C GLN A 23 -14.57 -11.94 23.53
N ALA A 24 -14.54 -12.59 22.36
CA ALA A 24 -13.38 -13.33 21.90
C ALA A 24 -12.18 -12.39 21.68
N ASN A 25 -12.39 -11.25 21.00
CA ASN A 25 -11.30 -10.37 20.58
C ASN A 25 -10.49 -9.74 21.72
N GLY A 26 -11.10 -9.40 22.86
CA GLY A 26 -10.34 -8.82 23.98
C GLY A 26 -9.24 -9.75 24.51
N SER A 27 -9.47 -11.07 24.45
CA SER A 27 -8.47 -12.09 24.81
C SER A 27 -7.39 -12.34 23.75
N TYR A 28 -7.62 -11.91 22.51
CA TYR A 28 -6.68 -12.05 21.38
C TYR A 28 -5.92 -10.76 21.06
N GLN A 29 -6.42 -9.61 21.53
CA GLN A 29 -5.80 -8.30 21.26
C GLN A 29 -4.53 -8.09 22.09
N LEU A 30 -4.53 -8.47 23.37
CA LEU A 30 -3.33 -8.41 24.21
C LEU A 30 -2.46 -9.65 24.00
N HIS A 31 -1.52 -9.53 23.07
CA HIS A 31 -0.51 -10.54 22.81
C HIS A 31 0.27 -10.83 24.12
N GLY A 32 0.39 -12.10 24.50
CA GLY A 32 1.01 -12.53 25.76
C GLY A 32 0.02 -12.75 26.91
N PHE A 33 -1.08 -11.99 26.98
CA PHE A 33 -2.09 -12.17 28.04
C PHE A 33 -2.85 -13.50 27.85
N HIS A 34 -3.12 -13.87 26.60
CA HIS A 34 -3.70 -15.17 26.26
C HIS A 34 -2.82 -16.33 26.72
N GLN A 35 -1.51 -16.24 26.48
CA GLN A 35 -0.53 -17.27 26.84
C GLN A 35 -0.38 -17.39 28.37
N TYR A 36 -0.47 -16.27 29.09
CA TYR A 36 -0.57 -16.27 30.56
C TYR A 36 -1.82 -17.03 31.04
N LEU A 37 -2.99 -16.80 30.42
CA LEU A 37 -4.24 -17.49 30.77
C LEU A 37 -4.19 -18.99 30.48
N GLN A 38 -3.52 -19.40 29.39
CA GLN A 38 -3.35 -20.82 29.03
C GLN A 38 -2.31 -21.56 29.87
N ALA A 39 -1.42 -20.85 30.59
CA ALA A 39 -0.39 -21.48 31.41
C ALA A 39 -0.99 -22.24 32.61
N LYS A 40 -0.79 -23.56 32.66
CA LYS A 40 -1.34 -24.43 33.72
C LYS A 40 -0.53 -24.41 35.03
N THR A 41 0.77 -24.18 34.96
CA THR A 41 1.69 -24.26 36.09
C THR A 41 2.03 -22.87 36.65
N PRO A 42 2.18 -22.70 37.97
CA PRO A 42 2.50 -21.40 38.58
C PRO A 42 3.82 -20.82 38.05
N LEU A 43 4.85 -21.64 37.85
CA LEU A 43 6.13 -21.20 37.29
C LEU A 43 5.97 -20.53 35.92
N LYS A 44 5.25 -21.18 34.99
CA LYS A 44 4.97 -20.62 33.65
C LYS A 44 4.17 -19.32 33.72
N LYS A 45 3.21 -19.23 34.65
CA LYS A 45 2.45 -17.98 34.88
C LYS A 45 3.38 -16.85 35.32
N THR A 46 4.28 -17.11 36.26
CA THR A 46 5.26 -16.13 36.73
C THR A 46 6.16 -15.66 35.59
N VAL A 47 6.67 -16.58 34.77
CA VAL A 47 7.48 -16.21 33.58
C VAL A 47 6.71 -15.27 32.65
N TRP A 48 5.45 -15.60 32.32
CA TRP A 48 4.63 -14.74 31.47
C TRP A 48 4.37 -13.36 32.08
N VAL A 49 4.14 -13.27 33.39
CA VAL A 49 3.98 -11.99 34.09
C VAL A 49 5.24 -11.14 33.95
N PHE A 50 6.42 -11.71 34.21
CA PHE A 50 7.70 -11.00 34.02
C PHE A 50 7.89 -10.55 32.58
N THR A 51 7.59 -11.41 31.60
CA THR A 51 7.68 -11.08 30.17
C THR A 51 6.76 -9.90 29.82
N ILE A 52 5.49 -9.95 30.21
CA ILE A 52 4.52 -8.88 29.92
C ILE A 52 4.96 -7.55 30.54
N ILE A 53 5.42 -7.56 31.79
CA ILE A 53 5.89 -6.36 32.48
C ILE A 53 7.10 -5.76 31.75
N ASN A 54 8.09 -6.58 31.37
CA ASN A 54 9.26 -6.10 30.64
C ASN A 54 8.88 -5.45 29.31
N PHE A 55 8.05 -6.12 28.50
CA PHE A 55 7.59 -5.55 27.23
C PHE A 55 6.79 -4.27 27.41
N LEU A 56 5.98 -4.15 28.46
CA LEU A 56 5.25 -2.93 28.77
C LEU A 56 6.20 -1.78 29.09
N ILE A 57 7.24 -2.03 29.89
CA ILE A 57 8.27 -1.03 30.20
C ILE A 57 9.00 -0.58 28.93
N PHE A 58 9.42 -1.52 28.07
CA PHE A 58 10.05 -1.17 26.79
C PHE A 58 9.12 -0.38 25.88
N ALA A 59 7.85 -0.79 25.76
CA ALA A 59 6.87 -0.07 24.95
C ALA A 59 6.68 1.37 25.43
N ILE A 60 6.58 1.59 26.74
CA ILE A 60 6.47 2.93 27.33
C ILE A 60 7.75 3.74 27.05
N TYR A 61 8.92 3.16 27.30
CA TYR A 61 10.21 3.82 27.07
C TYR A 61 10.37 4.28 25.62
N TYR A 62 10.14 3.39 24.65
CA TYR A 62 10.24 3.73 23.23
C TYR A 62 9.16 4.70 22.77
N SER A 63 7.93 4.60 23.31
CA SER A 63 6.88 5.56 22.99
C SER A 63 7.25 6.97 23.43
N VAL A 64 7.80 7.12 24.65
CA VAL A 64 8.29 8.42 25.15
C VAL A 64 9.46 8.92 24.31
N PHE A 65 10.42 8.04 23.98
CA PHE A 65 11.55 8.39 23.12
C PHE A 65 11.09 8.90 21.74
N LEU A 66 10.17 8.19 21.09
CA LEU A 66 9.60 8.59 19.80
C LEU A 66 8.76 9.87 19.89
N LEU A 67 7.99 10.04 20.97
CA LEU A 67 7.23 11.27 21.22
C LEU A 67 8.15 12.47 21.38
N ASN A 68 9.24 12.31 22.12
CA ASN A 68 10.24 13.36 22.29
C ASN A 68 10.92 13.68 20.95
N ASP A 69 11.34 12.67 20.18
CA ASP A 69 11.92 12.89 18.85
C ASP A 69 10.91 13.56 17.90
N TYR A 70 9.64 13.16 17.96
CA TYR A 70 8.58 13.80 17.18
C TYR A 70 8.34 15.26 17.58
N VAL A 71 8.40 15.57 18.88
CA VAL A 71 8.23 16.93 19.41
C VAL A 71 9.45 17.80 19.11
N ASP A 72 10.66 17.28 19.30
CA ASP A 72 11.92 17.99 19.10
C ASP A 72 12.22 18.21 17.60
N ARG A 73 11.80 17.28 16.74
CA ARG A 73 11.92 17.41 15.27
C ARG A 73 10.70 18.06 14.63
N ARG A 74 9.84 18.77 15.38
CA ARG A 74 8.73 19.57 14.80
C ARG A 74 9.23 20.79 14.03
N VAL A 75 10.11 20.65 13.05
CA VAL A 75 10.36 21.69 12.05
C VAL A 75 11.13 21.14 10.85
N VAL A 76 10.44 20.46 9.93
CA VAL A 76 10.63 20.86 8.53
C VAL A 76 9.76 22.10 8.38
N LYS A 77 10.34 23.29 8.57
CA LYS A 77 9.62 24.59 8.61
C LYS A 77 8.75 24.83 7.38
N ARG A 78 8.95 24.09 6.30
CA ARG A 78 8.16 24.11 5.07
C ARG A 78 8.18 22.71 4.46
N LEU A 79 7.07 21.99 4.55
CA LEU A 79 6.80 20.94 3.57
C LEU A 79 6.40 21.66 2.29
N TYR A 80 7.24 21.58 1.27
CA TYR A 80 6.82 21.99 -0.07
C TYR A 80 5.62 21.15 -0.45
N PHE A 81 4.55 21.80 -0.92
CA PHE A 81 3.42 21.09 -1.47
C PHE A 81 3.94 20.21 -2.61
N PRO A 82 3.62 18.90 -2.63
CA PRO A 82 4.13 18.03 -3.67
C PRO A 82 3.60 18.50 -5.03
N ASN A 83 4.40 18.35 -6.07
CA ASN A 83 3.91 18.56 -7.43
C ASN A 83 2.83 17.51 -7.72
N ILE A 84 1.59 17.96 -7.87
CA ILE A 84 0.48 17.13 -8.32
C ILE A 84 0.53 17.11 -9.84
N THR A 85 0.91 15.97 -10.41
CA THR A 85 0.77 15.75 -11.86
C THR A 85 -0.57 15.10 -12.11
N VAL A 86 -1.48 15.82 -12.77
CA VAL A 86 -2.78 15.28 -13.20
C VAL A 86 -2.63 14.81 -14.64
N CYS A 87 -2.61 13.49 -14.83
CA CYS A 87 -2.67 12.89 -16.15
C CYS A 87 -4.13 12.62 -16.52
N PRO A 88 -4.60 13.01 -17.72
CA PRO A 88 -5.93 12.62 -18.16
C PRO A 88 -6.03 11.09 -18.24
N LYS A 89 -7.12 10.55 -17.70
CA LYS A 89 -7.39 9.10 -17.73
C LYS A 89 -7.88 8.62 -19.10
N TYR A 90 -8.49 9.52 -19.86
CA TYR A 90 -9.15 9.22 -21.11
C TYR A 90 -8.34 9.74 -22.30
N VAL A 91 -8.45 9.01 -23.40
CA VAL A 91 -7.69 9.21 -24.64
C VAL A 91 -8.23 10.40 -25.45
N ASP A 92 -9.45 10.82 -25.18
CA ASP A 92 -10.10 12.01 -25.76
C ASP A 92 -9.42 13.34 -25.37
N ALA A 93 -8.71 13.37 -24.25
CA ALA A 93 -7.92 14.52 -23.82
C ALA A 93 -6.54 14.62 -24.49
N LEU A 94 -6.15 13.64 -25.31
CA LEU A 94 -4.86 13.64 -26.01
C LEU A 94 -5.00 14.28 -27.39
N ASN A 95 -4.08 15.19 -27.71
CA ASN A 95 -3.96 15.76 -29.04
C ASN A 95 -3.11 14.83 -29.93
N PHE A 96 -3.79 13.89 -30.59
CA PHE A 96 -3.15 12.91 -31.49
C PHE A 96 -2.33 13.55 -32.60
N THR A 97 -2.78 14.67 -33.17
CA THR A 97 -2.06 15.38 -34.22
C THR A 97 -0.72 15.90 -33.71
N ALA A 98 -0.69 16.45 -32.50
CA ALA A 98 0.56 16.91 -31.88
C ALA A 98 1.49 15.73 -31.56
N ILE A 99 0.95 14.61 -31.09
CA ILE A 99 1.71 13.38 -30.82
C ILE A 99 2.31 12.84 -32.13
N GLU A 100 1.51 12.73 -33.19
CA GLU A 100 1.97 12.27 -34.51
C GLU A 100 3.12 13.15 -35.04
N GLN A 101 3.00 14.48 -34.93
CA GLN A 101 4.06 15.40 -35.32
C GLN A 101 5.34 15.20 -34.52
N ILE A 102 5.25 14.91 -33.22
CA ILE A 102 6.43 14.60 -32.39
C ILE A 102 7.11 13.32 -32.88
N TYR A 103 6.35 12.27 -33.18
CA TYR A 103 6.92 11.01 -33.68
C TYR A 103 7.53 11.15 -35.08
N ILE A 104 6.87 11.86 -36.00
CA ILE A 104 7.41 12.14 -37.33
C ILE A 104 8.69 12.98 -37.24
N TYR A 105 8.71 13.97 -36.34
CA TYR A 105 9.89 14.80 -36.11
C TYR A 105 11.06 14.00 -35.51
N ALA A 106 10.79 13.18 -34.49
CA ALA A 106 11.79 12.33 -33.84
C ALA A 106 12.32 11.23 -34.78
N CYS A 107 11.51 10.76 -35.73
CA CYS A 107 11.88 9.72 -36.68
C CYS A 107 11.37 10.07 -38.08
N GLN A 108 12.18 10.86 -38.80
CA GLN A 108 11.91 11.36 -40.16
C GLN A 108 11.65 10.26 -41.22
N THR A 109 11.89 8.99 -40.87
CA THR A 109 11.71 7.84 -41.76
C THR A 109 10.42 7.05 -41.52
N LEU A 110 9.61 7.40 -40.52
CA LEU A 110 8.35 6.69 -40.24
C LEU A 110 7.28 7.04 -41.29
N GLN A 111 6.64 6.02 -41.85
CA GLN A 111 5.44 6.21 -42.66
C GLN A 111 4.21 6.45 -41.76
N ASN A 112 3.23 7.23 -42.22
CA ASN A 112 2.02 7.57 -41.44
C ASN A 112 1.33 6.35 -40.82
N ASN A 113 1.29 5.21 -41.53
CA ASN A 113 0.71 3.97 -41.00
C ASN A 113 1.53 3.39 -39.84
N GLU A 114 2.86 3.41 -39.94
CA GLU A 114 3.75 2.92 -38.87
C GLU A 114 3.69 3.84 -37.65
N THR A 115 3.57 5.16 -37.85
CA THR A 115 3.36 6.14 -36.76
C THR A 115 2.08 5.85 -35.99
N ASN A 116 0.97 5.63 -36.69
CA ASN A 116 -0.31 5.31 -36.06
C ASN A 116 -0.26 3.97 -35.29
N GLN A 117 0.39 2.96 -35.86
CA GLN A 117 0.59 1.68 -35.16
C GLN A 117 1.47 1.84 -33.91
N LEU A 118 2.50 2.67 -33.98
CA LEU A 118 3.38 2.94 -32.85
C LEU A 118 2.66 3.70 -31.72
N ILE A 119 1.80 4.66 -32.08
CA ILE A 119 0.95 5.39 -31.13
C ILE A 119 -0.05 4.43 -30.46
N LEU A 120 -0.73 3.56 -31.24
CA LEU A 120 -1.63 2.55 -30.69
C LEU A 120 -0.88 1.58 -29.75
N PHE A 121 0.31 1.12 -30.14
CA PHE A 121 1.15 0.24 -29.35
C PHE A 121 1.55 0.89 -28.01
N ALA A 122 1.95 2.16 -28.04
CA ALA A 122 2.28 2.92 -26.84
C ALA A 122 1.07 3.09 -25.89
N MET A 123 -0.12 3.33 -26.46
CA MET A 123 -1.36 3.47 -25.68
C MET A 123 -1.82 2.14 -25.06
N ALA A 124 -1.69 1.04 -25.80
CA ALA A 124 -1.97 -0.30 -25.27
C ALA A 124 -1.02 -0.65 -24.11
N GLY A 125 0.25 -0.28 -24.20
CA GLY A 125 1.23 -0.48 -23.12
C GLY A 125 1.01 0.41 -21.88
N ALA A 126 0.38 1.58 -22.05
CA ALA A 126 0.15 2.54 -20.97
C ALA A 126 -1.10 2.22 -20.11
N GLY A 127 -1.88 1.20 -20.47
CA GLY A 127 -3.04 0.76 -19.69
C GLY A 127 -4.31 1.60 -19.92
N PHE A 128 -4.47 2.22 -21.09
CA PHE A 128 -5.72 2.86 -21.48
C PHE A 128 -6.83 1.82 -21.68
N GLN A 129 -8.04 2.12 -21.18
CA GLN A 129 -9.20 1.24 -21.33
C GLN A 129 -9.52 1.02 -22.81
N HIS A 130 -9.87 -0.22 -23.18
CA HIS A 130 -10.22 -0.66 -24.54
C HIS A 130 -9.06 -0.88 -25.53
N PHE A 131 -7.80 -0.67 -25.13
CA PHE A 131 -6.64 -0.98 -25.99
C PHE A 131 -6.10 -2.40 -25.82
N ASP A 132 -6.62 -3.15 -24.86
CA ASP A 132 -6.27 -4.56 -24.58
C ASP A 132 -6.51 -5.48 -25.79
N ILE A 133 -7.49 -5.11 -26.63
CA ILE A 133 -7.86 -5.83 -27.86
C ILE A 133 -6.74 -5.74 -28.89
N TYR A 134 -5.96 -4.65 -28.89
CA TYR A 134 -4.84 -4.47 -29.82
C TYR A 134 -3.79 -5.57 -29.66
N ASN A 135 -3.48 -5.98 -28.43
CA ASN A 135 -2.53 -7.07 -28.17
C ASN A 135 -2.96 -8.41 -28.75
N ASN A 136 -4.27 -8.62 -28.95
CA ASN A 136 -4.81 -9.84 -29.55
C ASN A 136 -4.87 -9.77 -31.08
N LEU A 137 -4.77 -8.57 -31.67
CA LEU A 137 -4.84 -8.34 -33.12
C LEU A 137 -3.46 -8.28 -33.78
N VAL A 138 -2.41 -8.00 -33.01
CA VAL A 138 -1.05 -7.82 -33.53
C VAL A 138 -0.28 -9.14 -33.49
N THR A 139 0.39 -9.47 -34.59
CA THR A 139 1.23 -10.68 -34.65
C THR A 139 2.51 -10.52 -33.82
N LYS A 140 3.09 -11.63 -33.38
CA LYS A 140 4.35 -11.61 -32.60
C LYS A 140 5.49 -10.92 -33.34
N GLU A 141 5.54 -11.03 -34.67
CA GLU A 141 6.57 -10.41 -35.50
C GLU A 141 6.39 -8.89 -35.58
N GLU A 142 5.16 -8.41 -35.77
CA GLU A 142 4.83 -6.98 -35.71
C GLU A 142 5.13 -6.40 -34.33
N LEU A 143 4.84 -7.14 -33.26
CA LEU A 143 5.14 -6.72 -31.89
C LEU A 143 6.65 -6.50 -31.69
N ILE A 144 7.48 -7.41 -32.19
CA ILE A 144 8.95 -7.27 -32.13
C ILE A 144 9.41 -6.06 -32.94
N LYS A 145 8.83 -5.85 -34.13
CA LYS A 145 9.13 -4.69 -34.99
C LYS A 145 8.78 -3.37 -34.28
N LEU A 146 7.56 -3.25 -33.76
CA LEU A 146 7.07 -2.07 -33.04
C LEU A 146 7.87 -1.81 -31.76
N THR A 147 8.24 -2.85 -31.02
CA THR A 147 9.08 -2.71 -29.82
C THR A 147 10.47 -2.15 -30.16
N LYS A 148 11.07 -2.60 -31.27
CA LYS A 148 12.36 -2.06 -31.75
C LYS A 148 12.25 -0.60 -32.17
N LEU A 149 11.18 -0.24 -32.89
CA LEU A 149 10.91 1.14 -33.30
C LEU A 149 10.67 2.04 -32.07
N PHE A 150 9.85 1.59 -31.12
CA PHE A 150 9.56 2.33 -29.90
C PHE A 150 10.82 2.59 -29.07
N ARG A 151 11.70 1.59 -28.95
CA ARG A 151 12.99 1.75 -28.26
C ARG A 151 13.91 2.75 -28.97
N ARG A 152 13.86 2.86 -30.30
CA ARG A 152 14.65 3.88 -31.02
C ARG A 152 14.16 5.27 -30.67
N VAL A 153 12.84 5.51 -30.74
CA VAL A 153 12.23 6.81 -30.48
C VAL A 153 12.37 7.25 -29.00
N ALA A 154 12.34 6.32 -28.05
CA ALA A 154 12.36 6.65 -26.63
C ALA A 154 13.76 6.99 -26.06
N TRP A 155 14.84 6.69 -26.80
CA TRP A 155 16.22 6.78 -26.30
C TRP A 155 17.17 7.59 -27.21
N GLU A 156 16.65 8.20 -28.27
CA GLU A 156 17.33 9.21 -29.11
C GLU A 156 16.77 10.60 -28.81
#